data_AF-A0A6P6FVH0-F1
#
_entry.id   AF-A0A6P6FVH0-F1
#
_cell.length_a   1.000
_cell.length_b   1.000
_cell.length_c   1.000
_cell.angle_alpha   90.00
_cell.angle_beta   90.00
_cell.angle_gamma   90.00
#
_symmetry.space_group_name_H-M   'P 1'
#
loop_
_entity.id
_entity.type
_entity.pdbx_description
1 polymer ?
#
loop_
_entity_poly.entity_id
_entity_poly.type
_entity_poly.pdbx_seq_one_letter_code
_entity_poly.pdbx_strand_id
1 'polypeptide(L)'
;MAKEVEVEVIHSWSTPRSLSTSLMYSFAQDPDGNKVVKEVIFGRGTKKYRFCKHIAKQWVSGLPRDLMTKGKHFILIRSPLDILPSFNKVVPPSFEELGLGYLISIYNELCELGNPPPIIDAAELHEDPEATLRCLCEDLDIPFQSSMLKWEAGPKPIDGIWAPWWYKSVHKSTCFEPAKKYPVPFTFAYYDLLEQCLPLYNSLRRHVKKSLCLLKSPLPRPDLPVPANEKLLAWVGDELLPRESAKVSVFDSVVQGGDSVWEGLRVYSGKVFKLEEHLDRMFDSAKALAFKNVPTREEVKEAIFKTLIRNGMFDNAHIRLSLTRGKKVTSGMSPEFNLYGCTLIVLAEWKPPVYDNSSGITLVTATTRRNSPNNLDSKIHHNNLLNNILAKIEGNNANAADAIMLDKDGYVSETNATNIFLVKRGQVLTPHADYCLPGITRATIMELVVKENLVLEERRISLSEFHIADEVWTTGTMGELTPVVKIDGRDIGDGKVGPVTRRLQNAYKNLTEESGVPIPTYHKS
;
A
#
# COMPACT_ATOMS: atom_id res chain seq x y z
N MET A 1 28.47 52.66 -6.77
CA MET A 1 28.87 51.24 -6.73
C MET A 1 27.83 50.48 -5.93
N ALA A 2 27.13 49.51 -6.54
CA ALA A 2 26.23 48.64 -5.78
C ALA A 2 27.06 47.81 -4.80
N LYS A 3 26.66 47.76 -3.51
CA LYS A 3 27.32 46.96 -2.48
C LYS A 3 27.14 45.48 -2.84
N GLU A 4 28.23 44.73 -2.95
CA GLU A 4 28.16 43.27 -3.14
C GLU A 4 27.53 42.63 -1.90
N VAL A 5 26.60 41.70 -2.13
CA VAL A 5 25.86 40.98 -1.09
C VAL A 5 26.23 39.50 -1.16
N GLU A 6 26.22 38.80 -0.02
CA GLU A 6 26.32 37.34 0.00
C GLU A 6 25.16 36.73 -0.81
N VAL A 7 25.50 35.86 -1.77
CA VAL A 7 24.53 35.30 -2.72
C VAL A 7 24.09 33.92 -2.24
N GLU A 8 22.80 33.78 -1.95
CA GLU A 8 22.16 32.49 -1.75
C GLU A 8 21.77 31.87 -3.10
N VAL A 9 22.30 30.69 -3.40
CA VAL A 9 22.06 29.99 -4.65
C VAL A 9 20.87 29.03 -4.51
N ILE A 10 19.96 29.06 -5.48
CA ILE A 10 18.82 28.15 -5.58
C ILE A 10 18.97 27.34 -6.86
N HIS A 11 19.07 26.03 -6.71
CA HIS A 11 19.25 25.06 -7.79
C HIS A 11 17.91 24.41 -8.17
N SER A 12 17.53 24.54 -9.43
CA SER A 12 16.36 23.88 -10.01
C SER A 12 16.81 22.76 -10.94
N TRP A 13 16.58 21.51 -10.55
CA TRP A 13 16.90 20.35 -11.39
C TRP A 13 15.68 19.90 -12.17
N SER A 14 15.85 19.65 -13.47
CA SER A 14 14.73 19.22 -14.31
C SER A 14 15.19 18.31 -15.46
N THR A 15 14.25 17.55 -16.02
CA THR A 15 14.49 16.87 -17.31
C THR A 15 14.56 17.91 -18.44
N PRO A 16 15.15 17.56 -19.59
CA PRO A 16 15.06 18.42 -20.76
C PRO A 16 13.59 18.76 -21.06
N ARG A 17 13.30 20.04 -21.32
CA ARG A 17 11.95 20.56 -21.69
C ARG A 17 10.88 20.60 -20.59
N SER A 18 11.26 20.56 -19.31
CA SER A 18 10.30 20.63 -18.18
C SER A 18 9.81 22.03 -17.81
N LEU A 19 10.34 23.10 -18.39
CA LEU A 19 9.73 24.42 -18.29
C LEU A 19 9.95 25.19 -19.58
N SER A 20 8.97 26.00 -19.97
CA SER A 20 9.12 27.01 -20.99
C SER A 20 10.41 27.78 -20.69
N THR A 21 11.27 27.83 -21.68
CA THR A 21 12.47 28.61 -21.92
C THR A 21 12.47 30.09 -21.44
N SER A 22 11.80 30.48 -20.35
CA SER A 22 11.75 31.83 -19.73
C SER A 22 12.80 32.06 -18.66
N LEU A 23 13.45 31.00 -18.20
CA LEU A 23 14.50 31.03 -17.18
C LEU A 23 15.69 30.21 -17.67
N MET A 24 16.24 30.58 -18.82
CA MET A 24 17.46 29.97 -19.33
C MET A 24 18.64 30.89 -19.07
N TYR A 25 19.61 30.36 -18.34
CA TYR A 25 21.00 30.57 -18.68
C TYR A 25 21.50 29.29 -19.31
N SER A 26 21.85 29.34 -20.59
CA SER A 26 22.96 28.54 -21.07
C SER A 26 23.48 29.09 -22.40
N PHE A 27 24.81 29.09 -22.51
CA PHE A 27 25.61 29.24 -23.72
C PHE A 27 26.01 30.65 -24.16
N ALA A 28 26.79 31.27 -23.26
CA ALA A 28 28.09 31.90 -23.56
C ALA A 28 29.02 31.72 -22.33
N GLN A 29 29.00 30.52 -21.73
CA GLN A 29 29.75 30.23 -20.50
C GLN A 29 31.01 29.43 -20.81
N ASP A 30 32.02 29.55 -19.94
CA ASP A 30 33.32 28.89 -20.06
C ASP A 30 33.13 27.36 -20.22
N PRO A 31 33.83 26.70 -21.17
CA PRO A 31 33.75 25.24 -21.32
C PRO A 31 34.26 24.46 -20.10
N ASP A 32 35.00 25.10 -19.18
CA ASP A 32 35.41 24.53 -17.90
C ASP A 32 34.28 24.63 -16.86
N GLY A 33 33.61 23.49 -16.63
CA GLY A 33 32.54 23.39 -15.65
C GLY A 33 32.95 23.79 -14.23
N ASN A 34 34.22 23.63 -13.84
CA ASN A 34 34.70 24.05 -12.53
C ASN A 34 34.69 25.57 -12.38
N LYS A 35 35.11 26.29 -13.43
CA LYS A 35 35.03 27.75 -13.46
C LYS A 35 33.60 28.23 -13.46
N VAL A 36 32.70 27.57 -14.21
CA VAL A 36 31.28 27.92 -14.18
C VAL A 36 30.72 27.78 -12.76
N VAL A 37 31.00 26.68 -12.07
CA VAL A 37 30.53 26.49 -10.69
C VAL A 37 31.13 27.55 -9.75
N LYS A 38 32.43 27.80 -9.83
CA LYS A 38 33.12 28.71 -8.90
C LYS A 38 32.83 30.20 -9.17
N GLU A 39 32.86 30.61 -10.43
CA GLU A 39 32.86 32.02 -10.84
C GLU A 39 31.47 32.51 -11.27
N VAL A 40 30.59 31.62 -11.74
CA VAL A 40 29.25 31.99 -12.19
C VAL A 40 28.19 31.61 -11.17
N ILE A 41 28.17 30.35 -10.73
CA ILE A 41 27.16 29.83 -9.80
C ILE A 41 27.40 30.39 -8.40
N PHE A 42 28.62 30.25 -7.87
CA PHE A 42 29.00 30.75 -6.54
C PHE A 42 29.79 32.06 -6.57
N GLY A 43 29.94 32.67 -7.75
CA GLY A 43 30.63 33.96 -7.88
C GLY A 43 29.87 35.13 -7.25
N ARG A 44 30.51 36.30 -7.20
CA ARG A 44 29.90 37.50 -6.60
C ARG A 44 28.68 37.97 -7.38
N GLY A 45 27.75 38.65 -6.70
CA GLY A 45 26.49 39.10 -7.30
C GLY A 45 25.94 40.36 -6.64
N THR A 46 25.01 41.00 -7.35
CA THR A 46 24.31 42.23 -6.90
C THR A 46 22.93 41.95 -6.31
N LYS A 47 22.44 40.71 -6.41
CA LYS A 47 21.16 40.25 -5.84
C LYS A 47 21.40 39.22 -4.75
N LYS A 48 20.54 39.21 -3.73
CA LYS A 48 20.58 38.23 -2.63
C LYS A 48 20.42 36.79 -3.13
N TYR A 49 19.46 36.54 -4.03
CA TYR A 49 19.18 35.20 -4.54
C TYR A 49 19.68 35.04 -5.98
N ARG A 50 20.34 33.92 -6.26
CA ARG A 50 20.72 33.49 -7.62
C ARG A 50 20.04 32.16 -7.93
N PHE A 51 19.18 32.18 -8.94
CA PHE A 51 18.50 31.00 -9.43
C PHE A 51 19.30 30.34 -10.56
N CYS A 52 19.65 29.06 -10.38
CA CYS A 52 20.41 28.26 -11.32
C CYS A 52 19.54 27.09 -11.79
N LYS A 53 19.13 27.13 -13.06
CA LYS A 53 18.42 26.01 -13.69
C LYS A 53 19.43 25.03 -14.27
N HIS A 54 19.23 23.77 -13.93
CA HIS A 54 20.07 22.66 -14.37
C HIS A 54 19.25 21.62 -15.12
N ILE A 55 19.85 21.10 -16.19
CA ILE A 55 19.34 19.91 -16.85
C ILE A 55 20.02 18.71 -16.19
N ALA A 56 19.23 17.77 -15.66
CA ALA A 56 19.72 16.65 -14.86
C ALA A 56 20.87 15.88 -15.54
N LYS A 57 20.76 15.63 -16.86
CA LYS A 57 21.79 14.91 -17.63
C LYS A 57 23.13 15.65 -17.78
N GLN A 58 23.19 16.94 -17.44
CA GLN A 58 24.43 17.74 -17.45
C GLN A 58 25.19 17.64 -16.11
N TRP A 59 24.62 16.96 -15.11
CA TRP A 59 25.36 16.51 -13.95
C TRP A 59 26.27 15.34 -14.36
N VAL A 60 27.50 15.69 -14.74
CA VAL A 60 28.52 14.75 -15.22
C VAL A 60 29.64 14.58 -14.19
N SER A 61 30.34 13.45 -14.26
CA SER A 61 31.51 13.20 -13.41
C SER A 61 32.60 14.25 -13.64
N GLY A 62 33.17 14.78 -12.56
CA GLY A 62 34.25 15.78 -12.60
C GLY A 62 33.80 17.22 -12.32
N LEU A 63 32.51 17.48 -12.11
CA LEU A 63 32.04 18.76 -11.59
C LEU A 63 32.30 18.88 -10.06
N PRO A 64 32.51 20.10 -9.53
CA PRO A 64 32.72 20.29 -8.11
C PRO A 64 31.54 19.80 -7.26
N ARG A 65 31.85 19.07 -6.18
CA ARG A 65 30.86 18.60 -5.19
C ARG A 65 30.07 19.75 -4.55
N ASP A 66 30.66 20.94 -4.52
CA ASP A 66 30.01 22.19 -4.12
C ASP A 66 28.64 22.39 -4.79
N LEU A 67 28.43 21.90 -6.02
CA LEU A 67 27.16 22.03 -6.72
C LEU A 67 26.02 21.24 -6.05
N MET A 68 26.32 20.23 -5.24
CA MET A 68 25.35 19.39 -4.53
C MET A 68 25.30 19.68 -3.03
N THR A 69 26.39 20.23 -2.47
CA THR A 69 26.51 20.50 -1.02
C THR A 69 26.20 21.94 -0.63
N LYS A 70 26.18 22.88 -1.59
CA LYS A 70 25.90 24.30 -1.34
C LYS A 70 24.65 24.76 -2.07
N GLY A 71 23.96 25.71 -1.45
CA GLY A 71 22.72 26.27 -1.97
C GLY A 71 21.50 25.45 -1.57
N LYS A 72 20.33 25.91 -2.03
CA LYS A 72 19.04 25.26 -1.80
C LYS A 72 18.59 24.56 -3.07
N HIS A 73 18.08 23.34 -3.00
CA HIS A 73 17.76 22.53 -4.17
C HIS A 73 16.28 22.22 -4.24
N PHE A 74 15.71 22.23 -5.44
CA PHE A 74 14.41 21.61 -5.71
C PHE A 74 14.41 20.91 -7.07
N ILE A 75 13.51 19.95 -7.23
CA ILE A 75 13.34 19.17 -8.46
C ILE A 75 12.01 19.52 -9.09
N LEU A 76 12.04 19.84 -10.38
CA LEU A 76 10.86 20.00 -11.21
C LEU A 76 10.69 18.77 -12.11
N ILE A 77 9.59 18.06 -11.90
CA ILE A 77 9.21 16.90 -12.71
C ILE A 77 8.06 17.25 -13.65
N ARG A 78 7.94 16.47 -14.71
CA ARG A 78 6.84 16.55 -15.66
C ARG A 78 6.53 15.15 -16.18
N SER A 79 5.24 14.87 -16.37
CA SER A 79 4.79 13.55 -16.80
C SER A 79 5.36 13.18 -18.19
N PRO A 80 5.91 11.96 -18.36
CA PRO A 80 6.34 11.46 -19.66
C PRO A 80 5.21 11.47 -20.71
N LEU A 81 3.95 11.33 -20.27
CA LEU A 81 2.76 11.41 -21.14
C LEU A 81 2.67 12.76 -21.87
N ASP A 82 3.10 13.84 -21.22
CA ASP A 82 3.06 15.19 -21.77
C ASP A 82 4.34 15.57 -22.52
N ILE A 83 5.47 14.97 -22.13
CA ILE A 83 6.79 15.26 -22.72
C ILE A 83 6.93 14.58 -24.08
N LEU A 84 6.68 13.26 -24.13
CA LEU A 84 6.98 12.39 -25.27
C LEU A 84 6.40 12.90 -26.62
N PRO A 85 5.11 13.27 -26.72
CA PRO A 85 4.53 13.75 -27.98
C PRO A 85 5.17 15.04 -28.49
N SER A 86 5.72 15.84 -27.58
CA SER A 86 6.38 17.10 -27.92
C SER A 86 7.85 16.87 -28.28
N PHE A 87 8.53 15.96 -27.58
CA PHE A 87 9.99 15.75 -27.59
C PHE A 87 10.53 15.46 -28.99
N ASN A 88 9.86 14.56 -29.72
CA ASN A 88 10.23 14.15 -31.07
C ASN A 88 10.29 15.29 -32.11
N LYS A 89 9.70 16.46 -31.81
CA LYS A 89 9.76 17.63 -32.70
C LYS A 89 11.14 18.30 -32.74
N VAL A 90 12.04 17.95 -31.81
CA VAL A 90 13.35 18.61 -31.65
C VAL A 90 14.48 17.59 -31.70
N VAL A 91 14.36 16.51 -30.94
CA VAL A 91 15.34 15.40 -30.87
C VAL A 91 14.56 14.08 -30.78
N PRO A 92 15.01 13.00 -31.45
CA PRO A 92 14.42 11.68 -31.26
C PRO A 92 14.40 11.28 -29.77
N PRO A 93 13.24 10.90 -29.19
CA PRO A 93 13.17 10.59 -27.78
C PRO A 93 13.83 9.25 -27.48
N SER A 94 14.65 9.22 -26.44
CA SER A 94 15.21 8.01 -25.84
C SER A 94 15.11 8.07 -24.31
N PHE A 95 15.31 6.95 -23.63
CA PHE A 95 15.29 6.90 -22.17
C PHE A 95 16.34 7.83 -21.56
N GLU A 96 17.55 7.82 -22.12
CA GLU A 96 18.65 8.71 -21.71
C GLU A 96 18.31 10.19 -21.96
N GLU A 97 17.73 10.49 -23.13
CA GLU A 97 17.38 11.87 -23.51
C GLU A 97 16.28 12.47 -22.64
N LEU A 98 15.36 11.64 -22.12
CA LEU A 98 14.33 12.11 -21.20
C LEU A 98 14.87 12.50 -19.83
N GLY A 99 16.05 12.03 -19.43
CA GLY A 99 16.73 12.54 -18.24
C GLY A 99 16.14 12.14 -16.88
N LEU A 100 15.10 11.29 -16.83
CA LEU A 100 14.42 10.92 -15.57
C LEU A 100 15.31 10.08 -14.65
N GLY A 101 16.15 9.20 -15.21
CA GLY A 101 17.14 8.45 -14.43
C GLY A 101 18.11 9.37 -13.70
N TYR A 102 18.59 10.42 -14.37
CA TYR A 102 19.47 11.42 -13.77
C TYR A 102 18.79 12.21 -12.65
N LEU A 103 17.49 12.53 -12.79
CA LEU A 103 16.75 13.18 -11.70
C LEU A 103 16.62 12.31 -10.45
N ILE A 104 16.39 11.00 -10.63
CA ILE A 104 16.38 10.05 -9.51
C ILE A 104 17.75 10.02 -8.83
N SER A 105 18.85 9.97 -9.60
CA SER A 105 20.20 10.01 -9.04
C SER A 105 20.46 11.27 -8.23
N ILE A 106 20.09 12.44 -8.75
CA ILE A 106 20.23 13.74 -8.05
C ILE A 106 19.39 13.76 -6.77
N TYR A 107 18.15 13.26 -6.82
CA TYR A 107 17.27 13.17 -5.65
C TYR A 107 17.90 12.31 -4.54
N ASN A 108 18.40 11.13 -4.91
CA ASN A 108 19.02 10.20 -3.97
C ASN A 108 20.30 10.78 -3.37
N GLU A 109 21.17 11.39 -4.17
CA GLU A 109 22.40 12.03 -3.71
C GLU A 109 22.11 13.14 -2.68
N LEU A 110 21.11 13.99 -2.95
CA LEU A 110 20.68 15.04 -2.00
C LEU A 110 20.06 14.47 -0.72
N CYS A 111 19.30 13.37 -0.82
CA CYS A 111 18.76 12.67 0.35
C CYS A 111 19.87 12.06 1.22
N GLU A 112 20.90 11.45 0.62
CA GLU A 112 22.06 10.89 1.33
C GLU A 112 22.87 11.99 2.05
N LEU A 113 22.90 13.20 1.50
CA LEU A 113 23.48 14.37 2.15
C LEU A 113 22.61 14.95 3.28
N GLY A 114 21.44 14.37 3.56
CA GLY A 114 20.51 14.82 4.59
C GLY A 114 19.63 16.01 4.18
N ASN A 115 19.61 16.38 2.89
CA ASN A 115 18.89 17.53 2.34
C ASN A 115 17.89 17.09 1.26
N PRO A 116 16.81 16.35 1.59
CA PRO A 116 15.83 15.92 0.60
C PRO A 116 15.20 17.14 -0.09
N PRO A 117 15.34 17.29 -1.42
CA PRO A 117 14.87 18.49 -2.11
C PRO A 117 13.35 18.46 -2.28
N PRO A 118 12.65 19.59 -2.16
CA PRO A 118 11.24 19.69 -2.56
C PRO A 118 11.06 19.29 -4.02
N ILE A 119 9.97 18.58 -4.31
CA ILE A 119 9.61 18.19 -5.69
C ILE A 119 8.34 18.92 -6.11
N ILE A 120 8.39 19.54 -7.29
CA ILE A 120 7.26 20.19 -7.94
C ILE A 120 6.88 19.42 -9.19
N ASP A 121 5.60 19.11 -9.33
CA ASP A 121 5.04 18.64 -10.59
C ASP A 121 4.58 19.82 -11.46
N ALA A 122 5.01 19.84 -12.72
CA ALA A 122 4.69 20.92 -13.65
C ALA A 122 3.17 21.05 -13.93
N ALA A 123 2.40 19.96 -13.87
CA ALA A 123 0.95 20.02 -14.03
C ALA A 123 0.29 20.69 -12.81
N GLU A 124 0.73 20.35 -11.59
CA GLU A 124 0.23 20.97 -10.36
C GLU A 124 0.59 22.47 -10.32
N LEU A 125 1.80 22.83 -10.73
CA LEU A 125 2.24 24.23 -10.87
C LEU A 125 1.37 25.02 -11.87
N HIS A 126 0.86 24.39 -12.93
CA HIS A 126 -0.01 25.06 -13.90
C HIS A 126 -1.46 25.18 -13.40
N GLU A 127 -1.91 24.26 -12.55
CA GLU A 127 -3.27 24.24 -12.02
C GLU A 127 -3.47 25.30 -10.93
N ASP A 128 -2.52 25.41 -9.99
CA ASP A 128 -2.50 26.47 -8.96
C ASP A 128 -1.08 27.02 -8.74
N PRO A 129 -0.62 27.93 -9.62
CA PRO A 129 0.75 28.43 -9.57
C PRO A 129 1.08 29.18 -8.28
N GLU A 130 0.12 29.90 -7.70
CA GLU A 130 0.36 30.65 -6.48
C GLU A 130 0.55 29.71 -5.29
N ALA A 131 -0.35 28.75 -5.09
CA ALA A 131 -0.23 27.80 -3.99
C ALA A 131 1.06 26.97 -4.10
N THR A 132 1.38 26.45 -5.29
CA THR A 132 2.60 25.65 -5.51
C THR A 132 3.87 26.47 -5.24
N LEU A 133 3.95 27.71 -5.72
CA LEU A 133 5.14 28.55 -5.52
C LEU A 133 5.27 29.04 -4.07
N ARG A 134 4.16 29.30 -3.36
CA ARG A 134 4.21 29.61 -1.92
C ARG A 134 4.77 28.44 -1.12
N CYS A 135 4.28 27.23 -1.38
CA CYS A 135 4.78 26.01 -0.75
C CYS A 135 6.27 25.79 -1.03
N LEU A 136 6.71 25.97 -2.29
CA LEU A 136 8.13 25.91 -2.63
C LEU A 136 8.96 26.95 -1.89
N CYS A 137 8.47 28.20 -1.83
CA CYS A 137 9.18 29.29 -1.16
C CYS A 137 9.34 29.00 0.35
N GLU A 138 8.30 28.46 0.98
CA GLU A 138 8.34 28.01 2.38
C GLU A 138 9.37 26.88 2.57
N ASP A 139 9.34 25.86 1.71
CA ASP A 139 10.28 24.73 1.78
C ASP A 139 11.73 25.12 1.55
N LEU A 140 11.96 26.10 0.69
CA LEU A 140 13.28 26.68 0.45
C LEU A 140 13.61 27.81 1.42
N ASP A 141 12.75 28.16 2.39
CA ASP A 141 12.96 29.30 3.29
C ASP A 141 13.40 30.57 2.53
N ILE A 142 12.57 30.98 1.57
CA ILE A 142 12.71 32.21 0.78
C ILE A 142 11.37 32.97 0.71
N PRO A 143 11.37 34.29 0.54
CA PRO A 143 10.11 35.04 0.45
C PRO A 143 9.43 34.83 -0.91
N PHE A 144 8.13 34.49 -0.86
CA PHE A 144 7.28 34.52 -2.06
C PHE A 144 7.12 35.95 -2.60
N GLN A 145 7.18 36.10 -3.93
CA GLN A 145 6.93 37.37 -4.60
C GLN A 145 5.84 37.19 -5.66
N SER A 146 4.81 38.04 -5.66
CA SER A 146 3.72 37.96 -6.65
C SER A 146 4.20 38.17 -8.09
N SER A 147 5.36 38.80 -8.29
CA SER A 147 6.05 38.89 -9.59
C SER A 147 6.51 37.55 -10.13
N MET A 148 6.54 36.48 -9.33
CA MET A 148 6.80 35.12 -9.83
C MET A 148 5.67 34.60 -10.72
N LEU A 149 4.47 35.16 -10.62
CA LEU A 149 3.28 34.74 -11.36
C LEU A 149 3.13 35.41 -12.73
N LYS A 150 3.86 36.51 -12.98
CA LYS A 150 3.74 37.32 -14.19
C LYS A 150 5.10 37.83 -14.67
N TRP A 151 5.34 37.80 -15.96
CA TRP A 151 6.58 38.28 -16.58
C TRP A 151 6.33 39.00 -17.90
N GLU A 152 7.31 39.80 -18.33
CA GLU A 152 7.27 40.48 -19.62
C GLU A 152 7.61 39.52 -20.76
N ALA A 153 6.76 39.52 -21.78
CA ALA A 153 6.98 38.85 -23.05
C ALA A 153 8.21 39.42 -23.80
N GLY A 154 8.74 38.65 -24.75
CA GLY A 154 9.86 39.02 -25.62
C GLY A 154 11.22 38.44 -25.21
N PRO A 155 12.23 38.58 -26.09
CA PRO A 155 13.59 38.14 -25.83
C PRO A 155 14.26 38.94 -24.72
N LYS A 156 15.15 38.30 -23.95
CA LYS A 156 15.95 38.97 -22.92
C LYS A 156 17.38 39.17 -23.41
N PRO A 157 18.10 40.23 -22.95
CA PRO A 157 19.49 40.46 -23.32
C PRO A 157 20.45 39.30 -22.98
N ILE A 158 20.04 38.43 -22.05
CA ILE A 158 20.77 37.26 -21.58
C ILE A 158 20.42 35.97 -22.34
N ASP A 159 19.49 36.03 -23.29
CA ASP A 159 19.09 34.88 -24.08
C ASP A 159 20.27 34.36 -24.91
N GLY A 160 20.64 33.09 -24.70
CA GLY A 160 21.78 32.48 -25.38
C GLY A 160 21.50 32.08 -26.83
N ILE A 161 22.52 31.50 -27.48
CA ILE A 161 22.50 31.08 -28.91
C ILE A 161 21.35 30.12 -29.28
N TRP A 162 20.72 29.47 -28.30
CA TRP A 162 19.60 28.54 -28.51
C TRP A 162 18.22 29.19 -28.51
N ALA A 163 18.14 30.48 -28.17
CA ALA A 163 16.87 31.20 -28.08
C ALA A 163 16.03 31.14 -29.37
N PRO A 164 16.60 31.32 -30.58
CA PRO A 164 15.83 31.23 -31.83
C PRO A 164 15.15 29.88 -32.04
N TRP A 165 15.72 28.80 -31.50
CA TRP A 165 15.24 27.45 -31.71
C TRP A 165 14.16 27.08 -30.69
N TRP A 166 14.33 27.49 -29.42
CA TRP A 166 13.58 26.88 -28.31
C TRP A 166 12.67 27.88 -27.56
N TYR A 167 12.80 29.21 -27.74
CA TYR A 167 12.16 30.20 -26.85
C TYR A 167 10.91 30.83 -27.45
N LYS A 168 10.54 30.45 -28.68
CA LYS A 168 9.41 31.03 -29.41
C LYS A 168 8.09 31.05 -28.62
N SER A 169 7.79 30.00 -27.85
CA SER A 169 6.58 29.94 -27.03
C SER A 169 6.67 30.80 -25.77
N VAL A 170 7.87 30.91 -25.19
CA VAL A 170 8.13 31.70 -23.99
C VAL A 170 8.09 33.18 -24.25
N HIS A 171 8.71 33.61 -25.34
CA HIS A 171 8.72 35.01 -25.73
C HIS A 171 7.30 35.54 -25.95
N LYS A 172 6.29 34.67 -25.99
CA LYS A 172 4.87 35.02 -26.05
C LYS A 172 4.12 34.89 -24.72
N SER A 173 4.66 34.21 -23.72
CA SER A 173 3.98 34.02 -22.44
C SER A 173 4.20 35.21 -21.52
N THR A 174 3.21 35.49 -20.66
CA THR A 174 3.25 36.57 -19.67
C THR A 174 2.85 36.11 -18.26
N CYS A 175 2.33 34.90 -18.13
CA CYS A 175 1.95 34.26 -16.87
C CYS A 175 1.83 32.74 -17.10
N PHE A 176 1.49 32.00 -16.05
CA PHE A 176 1.06 30.61 -16.19
C PHE A 176 -0.26 30.53 -16.96
N GLU A 177 -0.32 29.69 -17.97
CA GLU A 177 -1.55 29.39 -18.70
C GLU A 177 -2.25 28.19 -18.05
N PRO A 178 -3.59 28.20 -17.92
CA PRO A 178 -4.33 27.05 -17.41
C PRO A 178 -3.99 25.79 -18.20
N ALA A 179 -3.84 24.67 -17.49
CA ALA A 179 -3.67 23.38 -18.14
C ALA A 179 -4.83 23.07 -19.08
N LYS A 180 -4.55 22.39 -20.20
CA LYS A 180 -5.61 21.92 -21.10
C LYS A 180 -6.51 20.94 -20.35
N LYS A 181 -7.83 21.18 -20.42
CA LYS A 181 -8.82 20.35 -19.70
C LYS A 181 -8.79 18.87 -20.12
N TYR A 182 -8.45 18.59 -21.38
CA TYR A 182 -8.28 17.22 -21.89
C TYR A 182 -6.99 17.10 -22.70
N PRO A 183 -6.14 16.10 -22.41
CA PRO A 183 -4.95 15.84 -23.20
C PRO A 183 -5.30 15.22 -24.56
N VAL A 184 -4.37 15.28 -25.50
CA VAL A 184 -4.47 14.56 -26.78
C VAL A 184 -4.20 13.07 -26.51
N PRO A 185 -4.84 12.12 -27.23
CA PRO A 185 -4.54 10.70 -27.10
C PRO A 185 -3.05 10.40 -27.23
N PHE A 186 -2.52 9.57 -26.32
CA PHE A 186 -1.12 9.19 -26.34
C PHE A 186 -0.81 8.32 -27.57
N THR A 187 0.33 8.58 -28.23
CA THR A 187 0.73 7.87 -29.43
C THR A 187 1.39 6.54 -29.07
N PHE A 188 0.88 5.43 -29.60
CA PHE A 188 1.39 4.09 -29.33
C PHE A 188 2.89 3.92 -29.66
N ALA A 189 3.41 4.67 -30.62
CA ALA A 189 4.83 4.66 -30.99
C ALA A 189 5.80 5.00 -29.85
N TYR A 190 5.33 5.60 -28.74
CA TYR A 190 6.16 5.93 -27.58
C TYR A 190 5.84 5.09 -26.35
N TYR A 191 5.04 4.02 -26.49
CA TYR A 191 4.54 3.24 -25.36
C TYR A 191 5.68 2.53 -24.60
N ASP A 192 6.60 1.88 -25.30
CA ASP A 192 7.76 1.20 -24.68
C ASP A 192 8.64 2.18 -23.88
N LEU A 193 8.78 3.41 -24.37
CA LEU A 193 9.54 4.45 -23.68
C LEU A 193 8.77 5.02 -22.49
N LEU A 194 7.44 5.14 -22.60
CA LEU A 194 6.56 5.50 -21.49
C LEU A 194 6.66 4.45 -20.38
N GLU A 195 6.63 3.15 -20.69
CA GLU A 195 6.75 2.07 -19.70
C GLU A 195 8.06 2.14 -18.91
N GLN A 196 9.18 2.49 -19.57
CA GLN A 196 10.47 2.67 -18.90
C GLN A 196 10.49 3.93 -17.99
N CYS A 197 9.84 5.01 -18.42
CA CYS A 197 9.95 6.31 -17.78
C CYS A 197 8.94 6.55 -16.66
N LEU A 198 7.72 6.01 -16.80
CA LEU A 198 6.61 6.27 -15.90
C LEU A 198 6.89 5.81 -14.46
N PRO A 199 7.55 4.66 -14.21
CA PRO A 199 7.93 4.26 -12.85
C PRO A 199 8.87 5.28 -12.17
N LEU A 200 9.85 5.82 -12.90
CA LEU A 200 10.79 6.82 -12.36
C LEU A 200 10.10 8.13 -12.04
N TYR A 201 9.24 8.62 -12.94
CA TYR A 201 8.41 9.79 -12.69
C TYR A 201 7.51 9.58 -11.47
N ASN A 202 6.82 8.44 -11.38
CA ASN A 202 5.93 8.13 -10.25
C ASN A 202 6.69 8.01 -8.93
N SER A 203 7.95 7.56 -8.96
CA SER A 203 8.82 7.52 -7.77
C SER A 203 9.07 8.94 -7.24
N LEU A 204 9.50 9.87 -8.09
CA LEU A 204 9.69 11.28 -7.70
C LEU A 204 8.35 11.93 -7.31
N ARG A 205 7.28 11.67 -8.06
CA ARG A 205 5.96 12.28 -7.80
C ARG A 205 5.41 11.97 -6.41
N ARG A 206 5.75 10.82 -5.82
CA ARG A 206 5.34 10.48 -4.44
C ARG A 206 5.87 11.46 -3.39
N HIS A 207 6.94 12.18 -3.71
CA HIS A 207 7.56 13.19 -2.84
C HIS A 207 7.04 14.61 -3.10
N VAL A 208 6.12 14.80 -4.06
CA VAL A 208 5.43 16.08 -4.25
C VAL A 208 4.47 16.30 -3.08
N LYS A 209 4.59 17.45 -2.39
CA LYS A 209 3.66 17.86 -1.34
C LYS A 209 2.31 18.18 -1.96
N LYS A 210 1.36 17.24 -1.84
CA LYS A 210 0.05 17.29 -2.51
C LYS A 210 -0.70 18.59 -2.24
N SER A 211 -1.16 19.25 -3.31
CA SER A 211 -2.36 20.10 -3.31
C SER A 211 -3.61 19.35 -3.83
N LEU A 212 -3.42 18.36 -4.71
CA LEU A 212 -4.54 17.73 -5.43
C LEU A 212 -4.87 16.33 -4.93
N CYS A 213 -5.99 16.25 -4.21
CA CYS A 213 -6.71 15.02 -3.93
C CYS A 213 -8.09 15.12 -4.60
N LEU A 214 -8.70 13.99 -5.02
CA LEU A 214 -10.14 13.98 -5.38
C LEU A 214 -11.01 14.42 -4.19
N LEU A 215 -10.46 14.41 -2.99
CA LEU A 215 -11.04 14.97 -1.77
C LEU A 215 -10.69 16.46 -1.68
N LYS A 216 -11.65 17.29 -1.27
CA LYS A 216 -11.49 18.75 -1.09
C LYS A 216 -10.35 19.14 -0.13
N SER A 217 -9.87 18.21 0.69
CA SER A 217 -8.69 18.37 1.53
C SER A 217 -7.96 17.03 1.62
N PRO A 218 -6.62 17.00 1.54
CA PRO A 218 -5.87 15.77 1.71
C PRO A 218 -6.05 15.25 3.14
N LEU A 219 -6.39 13.97 3.29
CA LEU A 219 -6.40 13.32 4.60
C LEU A 219 -4.96 13.24 5.14
N PRO A 220 -4.75 13.45 6.46
CA PRO A 220 -3.44 13.27 7.06
C PRO A 220 -2.97 11.82 6.86
N ARG A 221 -1.65 11.62 6.80
CA ARG A 221 -1.08 10.27 6.76
C ARG A 221 -1.47 9.57 8.06
N PRO A 222 -2.21 8.45 8.01
CA PRO A 222 -2.64 7.76 9.22
C PRO A 222 -1.46 7.07 9.87
N ASP A 223 -1.47 7.01 11.21
CA ASP A 223 -0.55 6.19 11.97
C ASP A 223 -0.83 4.70 11.71
N LEU A 224 0.24 3.91 11.58
CA LEU A 224 0.10 2.46 11.49
C LEU A 224 -0.16 1.89 12.87
N PRO A 225 -1.09 0.92 13.03
CA PRO A 225 -1.31 0.24 14.30
C PRO A 225 -0.04 -0.38 14.89
N VAL A 226 0.87 -0.84 14.02
CA VAL A 226 2.21 -1.30 14.39
C VAL A 226 3.24 -0.58 13.52
N PRO A 227 4.07 0.33 14.08
CA PRO A 227 5.03 1.13 13.32
C PRO A 227 6.03 0.31 12.50
N ALA A 228 6.42 -0.88 12.99
CA ALA A 228 7.34 -1.77 12.29
C ALA A 228 6.84 -2.23 10.90
N ASN A 229 5.54 -2.11 10.63
CA ASN A 229 4.95 -2.46 9.34
C ASN A 229 5.11 -1.36 8.25
N GLU A 230 5.76 -0.23 8.55
CA GLU A 230 6.00 0.84 7.56
C GLU A 230 6.87 0.36 6.40
N LYS A 231 7.92 -0.43 6.70
CA LYS A 231 8.88 -0.94 5.72
C LYS A 231 8.86 -2.47 5.68
N LEU A 232 7.73 -3.02 5.25
CA LEU A 232 7.60 -4.46 5.00
C LEU A 232 7.74 -4.83 3.52
N LEU A 233 8.10 -6.09 3.30
CA LEU A 233 8.12 -6.76 2.01
C LEU A 233 6.93 -7.72 1.91
N ALA A 234 6.22 -7.72 0.79
CA ALA A 234 5.12 -8.64 0.50
C ALA A 234 5.38 -9.37 -0.81
N TRP A 235 5.02 -10.64 -0.88
CA TRP A 235 5.11 -11.42 -2.12
C TRP A 235 3.87 -11.16 -2.98
N VAL A 236 4.04 -10.87 -4.26
CA VAL A 236 2.94 -10.74 -5.23
C VAL A 236 3.35 -11.38 -6.56
N GLY A 237 2.60 -12.38 -7.02
CA GLY A 237 2.93 -13.15 -8.21
C GLY A 237 4.15 -14.03 -7.97
N ASP A 238 5.29 -13.60 -8.49
CA ASP A 238 6.61 -14.24 -8.45
C ASP A 238 7.69 -13.36 -7.79
N GLU A 239 7.30 -12.18 -7.29
CA GLU A 239 8.23 -11.17 -6.79
C GLU A 239 8.01 -10.82 -5.31
N LEU A 240 9.09 -10.46 -4.63
CA LEU A 240 9.05 -9.87 -3.30
C LEU A 240 9.19 -8.34 -3.41
N LEU A 241 8.14 -7.61 -3.04
CA LEU A 241 7.98 -6.19 -3.31
C LEU A 241 7.84 -5.38 -2.02
N PRO A 242 8.38 -4.15 -1.95
CA PRO A 242 8.06 -3.21 -0.87
C PRO A 242 6.56 -2.91 -0.77
N ARG A 243 6.08 -2.60 0.44
CA ARG A 243 4.67 -2.27 0.74
C ARG A 243 3.96 -1.40 -0.31
N GLU A 244 4.62 -0.32 -0.75
CA GLU A 244 4.04 0.64 -1.70
C GLU A 244 4.00 0.15 -3.17
N SER A 245 4.77 -0.89 -3.48
CA SER A 245 4.84 -1.51 -4.80
C SER A 245 4.05 -2.82 -4.89
N ALA A 246 3.73 -3.45 -3.76
CA ALA A 246 2.94 -4.68 -3.69
C ALA A 246 1.50 -4.44 -4.15
N LYS A 247 1.23 -4.64 -5.45
CA LYS A 247 -0.03 -4.34 -6.11
C LYS A 247 -0.38 -5.44 -7.10
N VAL A 248 -1.68 -5.69 -7.26
CA VAL A 248 -2.20 -6.52 -8.36
C VAL A 248 -2.66 -5.64 -9.53
N SER A 249 -2.69 -6.22 -10.72
CA SER A 249 -3.23 -5.55 -11.90
C SER A 249 -4.71 -5.20 -11.70
N VAL A 250 -5.17 -4.06 -12.24
CA VAL A 250 -6.61 -3.76 -12.33
C VAL A 250 -7.37 -4.79 -13.18
N PHE A 251 -6.65 -5.55 -14.01
CA PHE A 251 -7.20 -6.66 -14.79
C PHE A 251 -7.21 -7.98 -14.02
N ASP A 252 -6.72 -8.03 -12.78
CA ASP A 252 -6.83 -9.23 -11.94
C ASP A 252 -8.30 -9.52 -11.58
N SER A 253 -8.67 -10.80 -11.60
CA SER A 253 -10.02 -11.25 -11.25
C SER A 253 -10.47 -10.83 -9.85
N VAL A 254 -9.54 -10.68 -8.90
CA VAL A 254 -9.89 -10.20 -7.55
C VAL A 254 -10.40 -8.76 -7.57
N VAL A 255 -9.88 -7.92 -8.47
CA VAL A 255 -10.27 -6.51 -8.59
C VAL A 255 -11.61 -6.38 -9.31
N GLN A 256 -11.83 -7.19 -10.35
CA GLN A 256 -13.05 -7.11 -11.16
C GLN A 256 -14.27 -7.76 -10.51
N GLY A 257 -14.09 -8.78 -9.66
CA GLY A 257 -15.20 -9.54 -9.10
C GLY A 257 -14.91 -10.35 -7.85
N GLY A 258 -13.77 -10.12 -7.17
CA GLY A 258 -13.44 -10.81 -5.91
C GLY A 258 -13.14 -12.31 -6.04
N ASP A 259 -12.83 -12.78 -7.26
CA ASP A 259 -12.54 -14.19 -7.58
C ASP A 259 -11.12 -14.59 -7.14
N SER A 260 -11.03 -14.89 -5.85
CA SER A 260 -9.83 -15.36 -5.16
C SER A 260 -10.17 -16.16 -3.89
N VAL A 261 -9.24 -17.00 -3.47
CA VAL A 261 -9.24 -17.70 -2.18
C VAL A 261 -8.17 -17.10 -1.27
N TRP A 262 -8.33 -17.26 0.05
CA TRP A 262 -7.34 -16.77 1.00
C TRP A 262 -7.22 -17.67 2.23
N GLU A 263 -6.18 -17.44 3.02
CA GLU A 263 -5.94 -18.06 4.33
C GLU A 263 -5.35 -17.04 5.30
N GLY A 264 -5.65 -17.23 6.58
CA GLY A 264 -5.03 -16.49 7.68
C GLY A 264 -4.11 -17.41 8.45
N LEU A 265 -2.80 -17.21 8.34
CA LEU A 265 -1.78 -18.00 9.04
C LEU A 265 -1.19 -17.19 10.19
N ARG A 266 -0.65 -17.88 11.18
CA ARG A 266 0.01 -17.26 12.32
C ARG A 266 1.33 -17.91 12.65
N VAL A 267 2.29 -17.06 13.02
CA VAL A 267 3.63 -17.48 13.43
C VAL A 267 3.73 -17.44 14.95
N TYR A 268 4.15 -18.56 15.52
CA TYR A 268 4.48 -18.69 16.94
C TYR A 268 5.85 -19.36 17.07
N SER A 269 6.75 -18.75 17.84
CA SER A 269 8.03 -19.39 18.22
C SER A 269 8.79 -20.04 17.06
N GLY A 270 8.90 -19.33 15.93
CA GLY A 270 9.60 -19.79 14.72
C GLY A 270 8.84 -20.79 13.86
N LYS A 271 7.56 -21.05 14.13
CA LYS A 271 6.73 -22.02 13.41
C LYS A 271 5.47 -21.38 12.86
N VAL A 272 5.01 -21.83 11.69
CA VAL A 272 3.69 -21.48 11.18
C VAL A 272 2.69 -22.53 11.68
N PHE A 273 1.79 -22.12 12.56
CA PHE A 273 0.83 -23.01 13.19
C PHE A 273 -0.19 -23.53 12.18
N LYS A 274 -0.43 -24.85 12.18
CA LYS A 274 -1.39 -25.54 11.31
C LYS A 274 -1.23 -25.24 9.80
N LEU A 275 0.01 -25.00 9.35
CA LEU A 275 0.28 -24.60 7.96
C LEU A 275 -0.27 -25.60 6.94
N GLU A 276 -0.07 -26.91 7.16
CA GLU A 276 -0.51 -27.91 6.18
C GLU A 276 -2.03 -27.94 6.06
N GLU A 277 -2.76 -27.84 7.17
CA GLU A 277 -4.22 -27.78 7.19
C GLU A 277 -4.77 -26.51 6.51
N HIS A 278 -4.09 -25.38 6.70
CA HIS A 278 -4.42 -24.15 5.99
C HIS A 278 -4.20 -24.29 4.48
N LEU A 279 -3.11 -24.91 4.06
CA LEU A 279 -2.85 -25.16 2.64
C LEU A 279 -3.86 -26.13 2.05
N ASP A 280 -4.22 -27.21 2.76
CA ASP A 280 -5.27 -28.15 2.33
C ASP A 280 -6.56 -27.40 1.98
N ARG A 281 -7.04 -26.55 2.90
CA ARG A 281 -8.25 -25.76 2.69
C ARG A 281 -8.13 -24.75 1.55
N MET A 282 -6.97 -24.12 1.39
CA MET A 282 -6.71 -23.20 0.28
C MET A 282 -6.80 -23.94 -1.07
N PHE A 283 -6.17 -25.11 -1.19
CA PHE A 283 -6.20 -25.93 -2.40
C PHE A 283 -7.59 -26.49 -2.68
N ASP A 284 -8.33 -26.93 -1.66
CA ASP A 284 -9.71 -27.37 -1.80
C ASP A 284 -10.64 -26.22 -2.25
N SER A 285 -10.45 -25.02 -1.70
CA SER A 285 -11.20 -23.82 -2.11
C SER A 285 -10.88 -23.45 -3.57
N ALA A 286 -9.61 -23.47 -3.96
CA ALA A 286 -9.19 -23.19 -5.33
C ALA A 286 -9.75 -24.24 -6.32
N LYS A 287 -9.78 -25.51 -5.92
CA LYS A 287 -10.38 -26.60 -6.69
C LYS A 287 -11.89 -26.44 -6.83
N ALA A 288 -12.59 -26.06 -5.75
CA ALA A 288 -14.04 -25.78 -5.79
C ALA A 288 -14.37 -24.62 -6.74
N LEU A 289 -13.51 -23.61 -6.83
CA LEU A 289 -13.62 -22.52 -7.81
C LEU A 289 -13.06 -22.86 -9.19
N ALA A 290 -12.66 -24.12 -9.44
CA ALA A 290 -12.09 -24.59 -10.71
C ALA A 290 -10.89 -23.74 -11.20
N PHE A 291 -10.00 -23.36 -10.28
CA PHE A 291 -8.75 -22.69 -10.66
C PHE A 291 -7.89 -23.62 -11.51
N LYS A 292 -7.25 -23.08 -12.54
CA LYS A 292 -6.25 -23.77 -13.38
C LYS A 292 -4.88 -23.15 -13.10
N ASN A 293 -3.81 -23.90 -13.34
CA ASN A 293 -2.43 -23.44 -13.12
C ASN A 293 -2.21 -22.90 -11.69
N VAL A 294 -2.73 -23.64 -10.71
CA VAL A 294 -2.52 -23.36 -9.29
C VAL A 294 -1.07 -23.71 -8.95
N PRO A 295 -0.30 -22.84 -8.25
CA PRO A 295 1.06 -23.17 -7.83
C PRO A 295 1.07 -24.39 -6.92
N THR A 296 2.15 -25.15 -6.97
CA THR A 296 2.37 -26.32 -6.10
C THR A 296 2.43 -25.92 -4.63
N ARG A 297 2.20 -26.89 -3.74
CA ARG A 297 2.29 -26.68 -2.29
C ARG A 297 3.67 -26.16 -1.89
N GLU A 298 4.71 -26.69 -2.51
CA GLU A 298 6.10 -26.36 -2.26
C GLU A 298 6.40 -24.92 -2.67
N GLU A 299 5.93 -24.46 -3.84
CA GLU A 299 6.07 -23.06 -4.29
C GLU A 299 5.36 -22.09 -3.35
N VAL A 300 4.15 -22.43 -2.88
CA VAL A 300 3.42 -21.61 -1.91
C VAL A 300 4.19 -21.52 -0.58
N LYS A 301 4.71 -22.64 -0.07
CA LYS A 301 5.52 -22.67 1.16
C LYS A 301 6.81 -21.86 1.00
N GLU A 302 7.48 -21.98 -0.13
CA GLU A 302 8.69 -21.21 -0.42
C GLU A 302 8.43 -19.70 -0.41
N ALA A 303 7.35 -19.24 -1.04
CA ALA A 303 6.95 -17.83 -1.01
C ALA A 303 6.64 -17.34 0.41
N ILE A 304 5.94 -18.15 1.21
CA ILE A 304 5.64 -17.85 2.63
C ILE A 304 6.95 -17.69 3.42
N PHE A 305 7.84 -18.67 3.36
CA PHE A 305 9.07 -18.66 4.14
C PHE A 305 10.03 -17.57 3.70
N LYS A 306 10.21 -17.34 2.38
CA LYS A 306 11.02 -16.21 1.88
C LYS A 306 10.49 -14.88 2.40
N THR A 307 9.17 -14.68 2.39
CA THR A 307 8.55 -13.44 2.88
C THR A 307 8.80 -13.25 4.38
N LEU A 308 8.59 -14.28 5.19
CA LEU A 308 8.83 -14.22 6.64
C LEU A 308 10.31 -13.94 6.96
N ILE A 309 11.23 -14.69 6.36
CA ILE A 309 12.68 -14.58 6.59
C ILE A 309 13.18 -13.18 6.21
N ARG A 310 12.75 -12.64 5.07
CA ARG A 310 13.19 -11.31 4.59
C ARG A 310 12.64 -10.16 5.43
N ASN A 311 11.54 -10.36 6.13
CA ASN A 311 10.99 -9.42 7.11
C ASN A 311 11.47 -9.67 8.55
N GLY A 312 12.25 -10.73 8.81
CA GLY A 312 12.66 -11.11 10.16
C GLY A 312 11.50 -11.56 11.06
N MET A 313 10.40 -12.03 10.48
CA MET A 313 9.17 -12.39 11.19
C MET A 313 9.20 -13.86 11.62
N PHE A 314 9.69 -14.08 12.84
CA PHE A 314 9.77 -15.42 13.45
C PHE A 314 8.80 -15.62 14.61
N ASP A 315 8.01 -14.62 14.97
CA ASP A 315 6.99 -14.71 16.02
C ASP A 315 5.97 -13.57 15.84
N ASN A 316 4.81 -13.61 16.51
CA ASN A 316 3.83 -12.51 16.55
C ASN A 316 3.48 -11.88 15.19
N ALA A 317 3.50 -12.70 14.15
CA ALA A 317 3.21 -12.29 12.79
C ALA A 317 1.97 -13.01 12.27
N HIS A 318 1.15 -12.29 11.52
CA HIS A 318 0.02 -12.83 10.80
C HIS A 318 0.26 -12.72 9.31
N ILE A 319 -0.04 -13.80 8.58
CA ILE A 319 0.03 -13.83 7.13
C ILE A 319 -1.38 -13.88 6.57
N ARG A 320 -1.75 -12.87 5.79
CA ARG A 320 -2.86 -12.97 4.85
C ARG A 320 -2.32 -13.56 3.55
N LEU A 321 -2.50 -14.87 3.40
CA LEU A 321 -2.18 -15.61 2.18
C LEU A 321 -3.36 -15.50 1.24
N SER A 322 -3.17 -15.13 -0.02
CA SER A 322 -4.27 -15.07 -1.01
C SER A 322 -3.81 -15.62 -2.34
N LEU A 323 -4.72 -16.25 -3.06
CA LEU A 323 -4.50 -16.73 -4.42
C LEU A 323 -5.67 -16.29 -5.28
N THR A 324 -5.39 -15.40 -6.22
CA THR A 324 -6.36 -14.95 -7.21
C THR A 324 -6.34 -15.90 -8.41
N ARG A 325 -7.44 -15.96 -9.17
CA ARG A 325 -7.42 -16.64 -10.48
C ARG A 325 -6.44 -15.94 -11.46
N GLY A 326 -6.01 -14.74 -11.12
CA GLY A 326 -4.97 -14.00 -11.81
C GLY A 326 -5.49 -12.92 -12.76
N LYS A 327 -4.56 -12.37 -13.52
CA LYS A 327 -4.81 -11.36 -14.54
C LYS A 327 -5.67 -11.92 -15.67
N LYS A 328 -6.63 -11.12 -16.14
CA LYS A 328 -7.40 -11.39 -17.36
C LYS A 328 -6.79 -10.70 -18.57
N VAL A 329 -6.93 -11.30 -19.76
CA VAL A 329 -6.59 -10.65 -21.05
C VAL A 329 -7.53 -9.51 -21.42
N THR A 330 -8.75 -9.53 -20.90
CA THR A 330 -9.75 -8.46 -21.07
C THR A 330 -10.71 -8.45 -19.88
N SER A 331 -11.43 -7.35 -19.70
CA SER A 331 -12.47 -7.24 -18.68
C SER A 331 -13.64 -8.17 -19.01
N GLY A 332 -14.14 -8.92 -18.02
CA GLY A 332 -15.29 -9.80 -18.22
C GLY A 332 -15.48 -10.84 -17.11
N MET A 333 -16.71 -11.37 -17.00
CA MET A 333 -17.05 -12.33 -15.94
C MET A 333 -16.48 -13.73 -16.18
N SER A 334 -16.23 -14.12 -17.44
CA SER A 334 -15.77 -15.49 -17.75
C SER A 334 -14.36 -15.76 -17.17
N PRO A 335 -14.16 -16.88 -16.46
CA PRO A 335 -12.84 -17.37 -16.06
C PRO A 335 -11.93 -17.72 -17.24
N GLU A 336 -12.46 -17.94 -18.44
CA GLU A 336 -11.65 -18.28 -19.63
C GLU A 336 -10.73 -17.14 -20.07
N PHE A 337 -10.94 -15.91 -19.58
CA PHE A 337 -10.02 -14.81 -19.83
C PHE A 337 -8.77 -14.82 -18.93
N ASN A 338 -8.70 -15.70 -17.91
CA ASN A 338 -7.57 -15.86 -17.01
C ASN A 338 -6.46 -16.71 -17.62
N LEU A 339 -5.75 -16.14 -18.60
CA LEU A 339 -4.73 -16.86 -19.37
C LEU A 339 -3.29 -16.66 -18.85
N TYR A 340 -3.09 -15.80 -17.86
CA TYR A 340 -1.76 -15.51 -17.29
C TYR A 340 -1.38 -16.38 -16.08
N GLY A 341 -2.26 -17.29 -15.64
CA GLY A 341 -2.06 -18.09 -14.43
C GLY A 341 -2.49 -17.37 -13.15
N CYS A 342 -2.48 -18.08 -12.02
CA CYS A 342 -2.89 -17.54 -10.73
C CYS A 342 -1.89 -16.51 -10.18
N THR A 343 -2.34 -15.57 -9.35
CA THR A 343 -1.46 -14.64 -8.65
C THR A 343 -1.46 -14.94 -7.15
N LEU A 344 -0.32 -15.42 -6.65
CA LEU A 344 -0.09 -15.67 -5.22
C LEU A 344 0.28 -14.37 -4.51
N ILE A 345 -0.31 -14.13 -3.35
CA ILE A 345 -0.05 -12.96 -2.52
C ILE A 345 0.26 -13.44 -1.10
N VAL A 346 1.43 -13.06 -0.58
CA VAL A 346 1.81 -13.29 0.82
C VAL A 346 2.00 -11.94 1.50
N LEU A 347 1.00 -11.53 2.27
CA LEU A 347 1.06 -10.32 3.10
C LEU A 347 1.29 -10.70 4.56
N ALA A 348 2.54 -10.64 5.01
CA ALA A 348 2.92 -10.84 6.40
C ALA A 348 3.03 -9.48 7.12
N GLU A 349 2.43 -9.38 8.31
CA GLU A 349 2.49 -8.18 9.15
C GLU A 349 2.80 -8.58 10.60
N TRP A 350 3.57 -7.75 11.31
CA TRP A 350 3.63 -7.80 12.77
C TRP A 350 2.24 -7.48 13.31
N LYS A 351 1.65 -8.43 14.03
CA LYS A 351 0.24 -8.36 14.40
C LYS A 351 -0.04 -9.10 15.71
N PRO A 352 -0.08 -8.40 16.85
CA PRO A 352 -0.52 -9.01 18.11
C PRO A 352 -2.00 -9.46 18.01
N PRO A 353 -2.48 -10.30 18.95
CA PRO A 353 -3.90 -10.65 19.02
C PRO A 353 -4.79 -9.40 18.99
N VAL A 354 -5.86 -9.46 18.19
CA VAL A 354 -6.72 -8.28 17.93
C VAL A 354 -7.80 -8.04 18.99
N TYR A 355 -8.06 -9.04 19.83
CA TYR A 355 -9.09 -8.97 20.86
C TYR A 355 -8.49 -9.14 22.26
N ASP A 356 -9.19 -8.60 23.25
CA ASP A 356 -8.85 -8.78 24.65
C ASP A 356 -9.23 -10.20 25.11
N ASN A 357 -8.27 -11.11 25.05
CA ASN A 357 -8.43 -12.48 25.52
C ASN A 357 -8.42 -12.57 27.07
N SER A 358 -8.14 -11.47 27.78
CA SER A 358 -8.12 -11.39 29.23
C SER A 358 -9.46 -10.98 29.82
N SER A 359 -10.09 -9.89 29.38
CA SER A 359 -11.39 -9.44 29.91
C SER A 359 -12.58 -9.90 29.09
N GLY A 360 -12.34 -10.35 27.85
CA GLY A 360 -13.39 -10.71 26.90
C GLY A 360 -14.02 -9.51 26.20
N ILE A 361 -14.91 -9.81 25.25
CA ILE A 361 -15.53 -8.84 24.35
C ILE A 361 -17.06 -8.80 24.48
N THR A 362 -17.66 -7.75 23.92
CA THR A 362 -19.11 -7.61 23.74
C THR A 362 -19.49 -7.86 22.29
N LEU A 363 -20.54 -8.65 22.07
CA LEU A 363 -21.12 -8.90 20.75
C LEU A 363 -22.52 -8.29 20.61
N VAL A 364 -22.90 -8.01 19.37
CA VAL A 364 -24.28 -7.67 18.98
C VAL A 364 -24.75 -8.61 17.89
N THR A 365 -26.04 -8.89 17.80
CA THR A 365 -26.62 -9.65 16.70
C THR A 365 -26.83 -8.75 15.49
N ALA A 366 -26.25 -9.14 14.36
CA ALA A 366 -26.46 -8.46 13.09
C ALA A 366 -27.82 -8.80 12.48
N THR A 367 -28.41 -7.82 11.80
CA THR A 367 -29.54 -8.02 10.90
C THR A 367 -29.11 -8.70 9.60
N THR A 368 -27.89 -8.43 9.13
CA THR A 368 -27.29 -9.13 8.00
C THR A 368 -27.18 -10.63 8.27
N ARG A 369 -27.83 -11.44 7.41
CA ARG A 369 -27.78 -12.92 7.49
C ARG A 369 -26.54 -13.47 6.81
N ARG A 370 -26.07 -14.62 7.30
CA ARG A 370 -24.92 -15.30 6.75
C ARG A 370 -25.23 -15.94 5.40
N ASN A 371 -24.24 -16.00 4.51
CA ASN A 371 -24.40 -16.58 3.19
C ASN A 371 -24.83 -18.05 3.27
N SER A 372 -25.86 -18.40 2.49
CA SER A 372 -26.25 -19.79 2.28
C SER A 372 -25.30 -20.48 1.30
N PRO A 373 -25.04 -21.79 1.44
CA PRO A 373 -24.42 -22.61 0.40
C PRO A 373 -25.07 -22.48 -0.98
N ASN A 374 -26.36 -22.10 -1.04
CA ASN A 374 -27.08 -21.86 -2.30
C ASN A 374 -26.67 -20.55 -3.01
N ASN A 375 -25.98 -19.64 -2.33
CA ASN A 375 -25.55 -18.36 -2.88
C ASN A 375 -24.04 -18.33 -3.04
N LEU A 376 -23.32 -18.47 -1.93
CA LEU A 376 -21.88 -18.53 -1.89
C LEU A 376 -21.48 -19.31 -0.64
N ASP A 377 -21.07 -20.56 -0.83
CA ASP A 377 -20.76 -21.46 0.28
C ASP A 377 -19.53 -20.99 1.05
N SER A 378 -19.71 -20.77 2.35
CA SER A 378 -18.64 -20.33 3.26
C SER A 378 -17.58 -21.41 3.50
N LYS A 379 -17.79 -22.65 3.03
CA LYS A 379 -16.73 -23.68 3.00
C LYS A 379 -15.62 -23.35 2.01
N ILE A 380 -15.91 -22.54 0.99
CA ILE A 380 -14.89 -21.95 0.13
C ILE A 380 -14.36 -20.72 0.86
N HIS A 381 -13.08 -20.73 1.23
CA HIS A 381 -12.48 -19.59 1.92
C HIS A 381 -12.11 -18.48 0.92
N HIS A 382 -13.13 -17.72 0.49
CA HIS A 382 -13.06 -16.74 -0.60
C HIS A 382 -12.91 -15.28 -0.12
N ASN A 383 -12.50 -14.36 -1.00
CA ASN A 383 -12.35 -12.94 -0.66
C ASN A 383 -13.63 -12.10 -0.76
N ASN A 384 -14.75 -12.67 -1.18
CA ASN A 384 -16.05 -11.98 -1.26
C ASN A 384 -16.68 -11.74 0.13
N LEU A 385 -16.06 -10.86 0.92
CA LEU A 385 -16.37 -10.62 2.33
C LEU A 385 -17.34 -9.45 2.58
N LEU A 386 -18.01 -8.92 1.55
CA LEU A 386 -18.92 -7.78 1.72
C LEU A 386 -20.06 -8.09 2.70
N ASN A 387 -20.60 -9.32 2.67
CA ASN A 387 -21.59 -9.80 3.64
C ASN A 387 -21.09 -9.68 5.09
N ASN A 388 -19.85 -10.11 5.35
CA ASN A 388 -19.20 -10.01 6.65
C ASN A 388 -18.92 -8.55 7.04
N ILE A 389 -18.47 -7.71 6.09
CA ILE A 389 -18.17 -6.30 6.33
C ILE A 389 -19.44 -5.53 6.73
N LEU A 390 -20.59 -5.82 6.11
CA LEU A 390 -21.87 -5.20 6.47
C LEU A 390 -22.25 -5.53 7.92
N ALA A 391 -22.13 -6.80 8.33
CA ALA A 391 -22.34 -7.19 9.73
C ALA A 391 -21.34 -6.50 10.68
N LYS A 392 -20.07 -6.34 10.28
CA LYS A 392 -19.07 -5.61 11.07
C LYS A 392 -19.42 -4.13 11.21
N ILE A 393 -19.98 -3.49 10.17
CA ILE A 393 -20.47 -2.11 10.24
C ILE A 393 -21.60 -1.99 11.27
N GLU A 394 -22.54 -2.93 11.29
CA GLU A 394 -23.60 -2.98 12.32
C GLU A 394 -22.99 -3.12 13.72
N GLY A 395 -22.00 -4.01 13.90
CA GLY A 395 -21.25 -4.17 15.15
C GLY A 395 -20.59 -2.88 15.62
N ASN A 396 -19.89 -2.18 14.72
CA ASN A 396 -19.25 -0.91 15.02
C ASN A 396 -20.26 0.17 15.42
N ASN A 397 -21.41 0.26 14.74
CA ASN A 397 -22.46 1.22 15.07
C ASN A 397 -23.10 0.94 16.45
N ALA A 398 -23.09 -0.31 16.89
CA ALA A 398 -23.51 -0.72 18.23
C ALA A 398 -22.41 -0.62 19.30
N ASN A 399 -21.21 -0.16 18.94
CA ASN A 399 -20.01 -0.18 19.80
C ASN A 399 -19.66 -1.58 20.34
N ALA A 400 -19.96 -2.63 19.55
CA ALA A 400 -19.59 -4.01 19.84
C ALA A 400 -18.28 -4.38 19.14
N ALA A 401 -17.55 -5.34 19.73
CA ALA A 401 -16.27 -5.80 19.18
C ALA A 401 -16.46 -6.62 17.91
N ASP A 402 -17.54 -7.40 17.81
CA ASP A 402 -17.93 -8.16 16.63
C ASP A 402 -19.45 -8.38 16.60
N ALA A 403 -19.96 -8.88 15.48
CA ALA A 403 -21.38 -9.13 15.30
C ALA A 403 -21.69 -10.60 15.04
N ILE A 404 -22.67 -11.17 15.78
CA ILE A 404 -23.21 -12.52 15.57
C ILE A 404 -24.10 -12.50 14.33
N MET A 405 -23.87 -13.43 13.41
CA MET A 405 -24.64 -13.61 12.20
C MET A 405 -25.50 -14.87 12.30
N LEU A 406 -26.77 -14.75 11.89
CA LEU A 406 -27.71 -15.87 11.85
C LEU A 406 -27.80 -16.48 10.45
N ASP A 407 -28.11 -17.77 10.39
CA ASP A 407 -28.50 -18.47 9.16
C ASP A 407 -29.88 -18.01 8.66
N LYS A 408 -30.28 -18.53 7.49
CA LYS A 408 -31.58 -18.18 6.86
C LYS A 408 -32.80 -18.59 7.69
N ASP A 409 -32.65 -19.55 8.60
CA ASP A 409 -33.74 -20.08 9.44
C ASP A 409 -33.73 -19.45 10.84
N GLY A 410 -32.80 -18.53 11.12
CA GLY A 410 -32.69 -17.79 12.38
C GLY A 410 -31.83 -18.46 13.46
N TYR A 411 -31.08 -19.51 13.16
CA TYR A 411 -30.11 -20.10 14.09
C TYR A 411 -28.76 -19.38 13.99
N VAL A 412 -27.98 -19.42 15.07
CA VAL A 412 -26.64 -18.82 15.07
C VAL A 412 -25.73 -19.59 14.14
N SER A 413 -24.99 -18.88 13.30
CA SER A 413 -24.02 -19.47 12.36
C SER A 413 -22.58 -19.24 12.84
N GLU A 414 -22.12 -18.00 12.80
CA GLU A 414 -20.80 -17.55 13.25
C GLU A 414 -20.87 -16.04 13.51
N THR A 415 -19.77 -15.41 13.91
CA THR A 415 -19.67 -13.95 13.85
C THR A 415 -19.21 -13.51 12.46
N ASN A 416 -19.14 -12.20 12.20
CA ASN A 416 -18.60 -11.70 10.93
C ASN A 416 -17.15 -12.11 10.64
N ALA A 417 -16.36 -12.59 11.61
CA ALA A 417 -14.95 -12.95 11.36
C ALA A 417 -14.48 -14.26 12.04
N THR A 418 -15.28 -14.85 12.93
CA THR A 418 -14.85 -15.97 13.80
C THR A 418 -15.99 -16.95 14.05
N ASN A 419 -15.67 -18.24 14.27
CA ASN A 419 -16.65 -19.23 14.73
C ASN A 419 -17.02 -18.97 16.20
N ILE A 420 -18.14 -19.51 16.67
CA ILE A 420 -18.66 -19.24 18.02
C ILE A 420 -19.03 -20.54 18.75
N PHE A 421 -18.83 -20.54 20.06
CA PHE A 421 -19.09 -21.65 20.97
C PHE A 421 -19.80 -21.13 22.22
N LEU A 422 -20.56 -22.01 22.87
CA LEU A 422 -21.11 -21.75 24.20
C LEU A 422 -20.88 -22.93 25.13
N VAL A 423 -20.93 -22.67 26.44
CA VAL A 423 -21.02 -23.68 27.47
C VAL A 423 -22.39 -23.60 28.12
N LYS A 424 -23.04 -24.76 28.25
CA LYS A 424 -24.25 -24.88 29.06
C LYS A 424 -24.23 -26.16 29.87
N ARG A 425 -24.38 -26.04 31.20
CA ARG A 425 -24.38 -27.17 32.14
C ARG A 425 -23.15 -28.08 31.97
N GLY A 426 -21.99 -27.45 31.78
CA GLY A 426 -20.71 -28.15 31.61
C GLY A 426 -20.47 -28.80 30.24
N GLN A 427 -21.39 -28.64 29.28
CA GLN A 427 -21.23 -29.14 27.91
C GLN A 427 -20.84 -28.00 26.98
N VAL A 428 -19.92 -28.25 26.06
CA VAL A 428 -19.49 -27.31 25.03
C VAL A 428 -20.32 -27.55 23.77
N LEU A 429 -20.94 -26.49 23.26
CA LEU A 429 -21.76 -26.53 22.07
C LEU A 429 -21.28 -25.55 21.02
N THR A 430 -21.40 -25.91 19.75
CA THR A 430 -21.12 -25.02 18.62
C THR A 430 -22.09 -25.28 17.47
N PRO A 431 -22.46 -24.26 16.66
CA PRO A 431 -23.25 -24.46 15.46
C PRO A 431 -22.61 -25.47 14.49
N HIS A 432 -23.44 -26.24 13.78
CA HIS A 432 -22.97 -27.01 12.61
C HIS A 432 -22.33 -26.08 11.57
N ALA A 433 -21.35 -26.61 10.82
CA ALA A 433 -20.69 -25.89 9.73
C ALA A 433 -21.53 -25.82 8.43
N ASP A 434 -22.84 -25.60 8.59
CA ASP A 434 -23.79 -25.52 7.47
C ASP A 434 -23.69 -24.16 6.76
N TYR A 435 -23.65 -23.07 7.54
CA TYR A 435 -23.63 -21.67 7.08
C TYR A 435 -22.36 -20.91 7.48
N CYS A 436 -21.38 -21.57 8.09
CA CYS A 436 -20.14 -20.94 8.55
C CYS A 436 -18.92 -21.56 7.88
N LEU A 437 -17.77 -20.87 7.97
CA LEU A 437 -16.50 -21.48 7.58
C LEU A 437 -16.14 -22.60 8.58
N PRO A 438 -15.76 -23.82 8.14
CA PRO A 438 -15.16 -24.82 9.02
C PRO A 438 -13.75 -24.35 9.41
N GLY A 439 -13.67 -23.51 10.45
CA GLY A 439 -12.42 -22.90 10.89
C GLY A 439 -11.40 -23.93 11.40
N ILE A 440 -10.14 -23.75 11.07
CA ILE A 440 -9.04 -24.60 11.59
C ILE A 440 -8.88 -24.40 13.11
N THR A 441 -9.02 -23.16 13.60
CA THR A 441 -9.06 -22.89 15.05
C THR A 441 -10.26 -23.56 15.69
N ARG A 442 -11.45 -23.54 15.06
CA ARG A 442 -12.64 -24.26 15.54
C ARG A 442 -12.36 -25.75 15.68
N ALA A 443 -11.84 -26.40 14.64
CA ALA A 443 -11.48 -27.82 14.67
C ALA A 443 -10.44 -28.11 15.77
N THR A 444 -9.41 -27.27 15.90
CA THR A 444 -8.40 -27.40 16.96
C THR A 444 -9.01 -27.29 18.36
N ILE A 445 -9.93 -26.34 18.59
CA ILE A 445 -10.61 -26.22 19.88
C ILE A 445 -11.51 -27.43 20.15
N MET A 446 -12.20 -27.96 19.16
CA MET A 446 -13.00 -29.18 19.32
C MET A 446 -12.15 -30.38 19.73
N GLU A 447 -10.98 -30.57 19.13
CA GLU A 447 -10.00 -31.59 19.54
C GLU A 447 -9.55 -31.38 20.99
N LEU A 448 -9.28 -30.13 21.39
CA LEU A 448 -8.89 -29.79 22.75
C LEU A 448 -10.02 -30.03 23.76
N VAL A 449 -11.27 -29.73 23.42
CA VAL A 449 -12.44 -30.00 24.27
C VAL A 449 -12.51 -31.49 24.61
N VAL A 450 -12.36 -32.36 23.60
CA VAL A 450 -12.33 -33.82 23.79
C VAL A 450 -11.13 -34.25 24.63
N LYS A 451 -9.93 -33.72 24.33
CA LYS A 451 -8.69 -34.01 25.08
C LYS A 451 -8.77 -33.60 26.55
N GLU A 452 -9.47 -32.51 26.86
CA GLU A 452 -9.72 -32.03 28.21
C GLU A 452 -10.87 -32.77 28.92
N ASN A 453 -11.41 -33.83 28.32
CA ASN A 453 -12.52 -34.65 28.83
C ASN A 453 -13.81 -33.85 29.05
N LEU A 454 -14.09 -32.89 28.17
CA LEU A 454 -15.35 -32.16 28.13
C LEU A 454 -16.28 -32.75 27.06
N VAL A 455 -17.59 -32.64 27.28
CA VAL A 455 -18.60 -33.06 26.29
C VAL A 455 -18.69 -32.00 25.20
N LEU A 456 -18.57 -32.43 23.95
CA LEU A 456 -18.73 -31.59 22.77
C LEU A 456 -19.98 -32.00 21.99
N GLU A 457 -20.83 -31.04 21.66
CA GLU A 457 -21.98 -31.24 20.77
C GLU A 457 -22.00 -30.19 19.64
N GLU A 458 -22.03 -30.67 18.41
CA GLU A 458 -22.36 -29.83 17.26
C GLU A 458 -23.86 -29.95 16.98
N ARG A 459 -24.59 -28.82 16.99
CA ARG A 459 -26.02 -28.81 16.62
C ARG A 459 -26.49 -27.43 16.17
N ARG A 460 -27.75 -27.32 15.75
CA ARG A 460 -28.39 -26.02 15.57
C ARG A 460 -28.66 -25.39 16.94
N ILE A 461 -28.27 -24.12 17.10
CA ILE A 461 -28.36 -23.38 18.36
C ILE A 461 -29.07 -22.05 18.10
N SER A 462 -30.14 -21.80 18.85
CA SER A 462 -30.89 -20.55 18.76
C SER A 462 -30.14 -19.41 19.43
N LEU A 463 -30.43 -18.17 19.02
CA LEU A 463 -29.86 -16.99 19.66
C LEU A 463 -30.19 -16.91 21.17
N SER A 464 -31.40 -17.34 21.55
CA SER A 464 -31.83 -17.37 22.95
C SER A 464 -30.98 -18.30 23.82
N GLU A 465 -30.43 -19.38 23.25
CA GLU A 465 -29.53 -20.28 23.99
C GLU A 465 -28.17 -19.63 24.26
N PHE A 466 -27.66 -18.82 23.33
CA PHE A 466 -26.47 -18.00 23.56
C PHE A 466 -26.70 -16.95 24.64
N HIS A 467 -27.87 -16.31 24.66
CA HIS A 467 -28.20 -15.30 25.69
C HIS A 467 -28.25 -15.88 27.11
N ILE A 468 -28.55 -17.17 27.27
CA ILE A 468 -28.61 -17.85 28.57
C ILE A 468 -27.42 -18.78 28.83
N ALA A 469 -26.37 -18.72 28.01
CA ALA A 469 -25.19 -19.56 28.17
C ALA A 469 -24.45 -19.25 29.47
N ASP A 470 -23.75 -20.26 29.99
CA ASP A 470 -22.91 -20.10 31.18
C ASP A 470 -21.56 -19.45 30.80
N GLU A 471 -21.03 -19.79 29.62
CA GLU A 471 -19.86 -19.15 29.00
C GLU A 471 -20.04 -19.06 27.48
N VAL A 472 -19.44 -18.07 26.81
CA VAL A 472 -19.39 -17.98 25.35
C VAL A 472 -17.99 -17.55 24.93
N TRP A 473 -17.49 -18.06 23.81
CA TRP A 473 -16.28 -17.56 23.18
C TRP A 473 -16.35 -17.65 21.66
N THR A 474 -15.46 -16.92 21.00
CA THR A 474 -15.23 -17.00 19.56
C THR A 474 -13.86 -17.57 19.24
N THR A 475 -13.72 -18.19 18.07
CA THR A 475 -12.46 -18.77 17.61
C THR A 475 -12.06 -18.32 16.20
N GLY A 476 -10.78 -17.97 16.03
CA GLY A 476 -10.19 -17.70 14.72
C GLY A 476 -8.70 -17.36 14.81
N THR A 477 -7.95 -17.46 13.72
CA THR A 477 -6.48 -17.31 13.75
C THR A 477 -5.99 -15.97 14.34
N MET A 478 -6.77 -14.91 14.15
CA MET A 478 -6.42 -13.55 14.58
C MET A 478 -6.72 -13.27 16.04
N GLY A 479 -7.89 -13.71 16.51
CA GLY A 479 -8.35 -13.53 17.89
C GLY A 479 -8.01 -14.70 18.82
N GLU A 480 -7.54 -15.82 18.27
CA GLU A 480 -7.31 -17.08 18.96
C GLU A 480 -8.62 -17.62 19.55
N LEU A 481 -8.70 -17.75 20.88
CA LEU A 481 -9.91 -18.09 21.63
C LEU A 481 -10.28 -16.86 22.49
N THR A 482 -11.27 -16.11 22.03
CA THR A 482 -11.68 -14.83 22.63
C THR A 482 -12.96 -14.99 23.44
N PRO A 483 -12.95 -14.72 24.77
CA PRO A 483 -14.13 -14.81 25.60
C PRO A 483 -15.18 -13.74 25.23
N VAL A 484 -16.46 -14.08 25.36
CA VAL A 484 -17.58 -13.16 25.17
C VAL A 484 -18.33 -13.03 26.49
N VAL A 485 -18.34 -11.83 27.04
CA VAL A 485 -18.94 -11.55 28.35
C VAL A 485 -20.32 -10.91 28.25
N LYS A 486 -20.70 -10.42 27.06
CA LYS A 486 -21.97 -9.73 26.83
C LYS A 486 -22.46 -9.91 25.40
N ILE A 487 -23.75 -10.20 25.24
CA ILE A 487 -24.43 -10.31 23.93
C ILE A 487 -25.72 -9.51 23.97
N ASP A 488 -25.93 -8.59 23.01
CA ASP A 488 -27.17 -7.81 22.89
C ASP A 488 -27.58 -7.10 24.18
N GLY A 489 -26.60 -6.62 24.96
CA GLY A 489 -26.81 -5.95 26.25
C GLY A 489 -27.04 -6.88 27.44
N ARG A 490 -27.00 -8.21 27.26
CA ARG A 490 -27.16 -9.21 28.33
C ARG A 490 -25.80 -9.78 28.72
N ASP A 491 -25.51 -9.81 30.03
CA ASP A 491 -24.30 -10.47 30.54
C ASP A 491 -24.40 -11.98 30.32
N ILE A 492 -23.30 -12.59 29.87
CA ILE A 492 -23.15 -14.03 29.74
C ILE A 492 -22.63 -14.59 31.05
N GLY A 493 -23.31 -15.61 31.60
CA GLY A 493 -23.00 -16.11 32.94
C GLY A 493 -23.09 -14.99 33.99
N ASP A 494 -21.96 -14.69 34.63
CA ASP A 494 -21.80 -13.59 35.60
C ASP A 494 -21.08 -12.36 35.02
N GLY A 495 -20.97 -12.26 33.70
CA GLY A 495 -20.29 -11.17 32.99
C GLY A 495 -18.76 -11.27 33.03
N LYS A 496 -18.20 -12.43 33.41
CA LYS A 496 -16.76 -12.66 33.50
C LYS A 496 -16.34 -13.87 32.64
N VAL A 497 -15.04 -13.96 32.38
CA VAL A 497 -14.47 -15.11 31.68
C VAL A 497 -14.55 -16.35 32.56
N GLY A 498 -15.27 -17.37 32.08
CA GLY A 498 -15.50 -18.59 32.85
C GLY A 498 -14.33 -19.60 32.83
N PRO A 499 -14.42 -20.62 33.70
CA PRO A 499 -13.34 -21.59 33.91
C PRO A 499 -13.09 -22.51 32.70
N VAL A 500 -14.13 -22.90 31.94
CA VAL A 500 -13.93 -23.76 30.76
C VAL A 500 -13.16 -23.00 29.69
N THR A 501 -13.54 -21.75 29.45
CA THR A 501 -12.86 -20.84 28.52
C THR A 501 -11.39 -20.68 28.90
N ARG A 502 -11.08 -20.39 30.18
CA ARG A 502 -9.69 -20.27 30.66
C ARG A 502 -8.87 -21.54 30.48
N ARG A 503 -9.46 -22.69 30.77
CA ARG A 503 -8.81 -23.99 30.60
C ARG A 503 -8.42 -24.23 29.14
N LEU A 504 -9.34 -23.96 28.21
CA LEU A 504 -9.10 -24.10 26.78
C LEU A 504 -8.12 -23.06 26.23
N GLN A 505 -8.12 -21.82 26.73
CA GLN A 505 -7.10 -20.81 26.37
C GLN A 505 -5.69 -21.29 26.73
N ASN A 506 -5.50 -21.84 27.93
CA ASN A 506 -4.21 -22.37 28.36
C ASN A 506 -3.77 -23.57 27.51
N ALA A 507 -4.70 -24.50 27.23
CA ALA A 507 -4.41 -25.65 26.38
C ALA A 507 -4.05 -25.24 24.94
N TYR A 508 -4.77 -24.26 24.38
CA TYR A 508 -4.49 -23.72 23.05
C TYR A 508 -3.12 -23.04 23.00
N LYS A 509 -2.79 -22.21 23.99
CA LYS A 509 -1.49 -21.55 24.10
C LYS A 509 -0.33 -22.56 24.08
N ASN A 510 -0.38 -23.57 24.94
CA ASN A 510 0.65 -24.61 24.98
C ASN A 510 0.79 -25.33 23.63
N LEU A 511 -0.33 -25.66 22.99
CA LEU A 511 -0.32 -26.30 21.68
C LEU A 511 0.32 -25.42 20.59
N THR A 512 0.06 -24.11 20.59
CA THR A 512 0.64 -23.17 19.61
C THR A 512 2.14 -22.97 19.77
N GLU A 513 2.69 -23.10 20.98
CA GLU A 513 4.14 -23.01 21.24
C GLU A 513 4.86 -24.29 20.76
N GLU A 514 4.22 -25.44 20.92
CA GLU A 514 4.82 -26.75 20.63
C GLU A 514 4.72 -27.15 19.15
N SER A 515 3.60 -26.84 18.48
CA SER A 515 3.27 -27.38 17.16
C SER A 515 3.35 -26.35 16.02
N GLY A 516 3.39 -26.84 14.79
CA GLY A 516 3.48 -26.03 13.57
C GLY A 516 4.66 -26.41 12.69
N VAL A 517 4.68 -25.90 11.47
CA VAL A 517 5.76 -26.14 10.52
C VAL A 517 6.89 -25.14 10.80
N PRO A 518 8.11 -25.60 11.10
CA PRO A 518 9.23 -24.70 11.39
C PRO A 518 9.56 -23.85 10.16
N ILE A 519 9.75 -22.55 10.39
CA ILE A 519 10.30 -21.66 9.38
C ILE A 519 11.76 -22.10 9.17
N PRO A 520 12.18 -22.42 7.94
CA PRO A 520 13.57 -22.76 7.67
C PRO A 520 14.48 -21.66 8.21
N THR A 521 15.36 -22.01 9.13
CA THR A 521 16.35 -21.04 9.62
C THR A 521 17.27 -20.68 8.48
N TYR A 522 17.38 -19.39 8.19
CA TYR A 522 18.50 -18.91 7.39
C TYR A 522 19.76 -19.18 8.20
N HIS A 523 20.43 -20.30 7.92
CA HIS A 523 21.76 -20.54 8.46
C HIS A 523 22.62 -19.37 8.00
N LYS A 524 23.15 -18.64 8.98
CA LYS A 524 24.31 -17.79 8.79
C LYS A 524 25.33 -18.61 8.00
N SER A 525 25.70 -18.09 6.83
CA SER A 525 27.00 -18.33 6.22
C SER A 525 28.11 -18.44 7.27
#